data_AF-A0A8T5QQ23-F1
#
_entry.id   AF-A0A8T5QQ23-F1
#
_cell.length_a   1.000
_cell.length_b   1.000
_cell.length_c   1.000
_cell.angle_alpha   90.00
_cell.angle_beta   90.00
_cell.angle_gamma   90.00
#
_symmetry.space_group_name_H-M   'P 1'
#
loop_
_entity.id
_entity.type
_entity.pdbx_description
1 polymer ?
#
loop_
_entity_poly.entity_id
_entity_poly.type
_entity_poly.pdbx_seq_one_letter_code
_entity_poly.pdbx_strand_id
1 'polypeptide(L)'
;MPNYSKILIEKYFDENSFVLSDIESFNYFVEKELQKIIEENKTIEPTIIPPNVESFKIRLDKIWIEKPEITEADGSKRPIFPVEARLRKISYAAPVFIEVSSHINNVQRETFTTQIGSLPIMLKSNFCHLNKLNKDELVDKGEDPDDPGGYFIINGTERVLVNIEDLAANRFLVEPQKTGISPYLGKIFSESGPYKIPHTVERLKDGLYYLTFTRVKRIPLVVVIKALGLIKDEEIMQIISKQKQYDEVLINLFEFANIKSPEEAMDYIAKKIGITQSKEIRLERIQEIVDKYLLPHVGTKQDDRMQKAYNLCKMLRKFISVSTGETPKDDKDHYMNKRIKMSGDLLADLFRTNLKVLIGDLLYNFQRIVKRGKFPSIKIIIRDKLLTSRIYSAMATGNWVGGRKGISQRIQRVNYLNTISHLQRVGSPLSNTQENFEARELHATHLGRLCPSETPEGTNIGLKKNFALMAQVSRDLKEAEILKLLKNAGLKTL
;
A
#
# COMPACT_ATOMS: atom_id res chain seq x y z
N MET A 1 -43.19 19.33 13.45
CA MET A 1 -41.83 19.87 13.57
C MET A 1 -41.23 19.98 12.17
N PRO A 2 -40.67 21.12 11.74
CA PRO A 2 -40.01 21.21 10.45
C PRO A 2 -38.84 20.22 10.44
N ASN A 3 -38.75 19.43 9.37
CA ASN A 3 -37.84 18.31 9.23
C ASN A 3 -36.42 18.83 8.87
N TYR A 4 -35.80 19.61 9.77
CA TYR A 4 -34.47 20.19 9.55
C TYR A 4 -33.43 19.14 9.17
N SER A 5 -33.56 17.92 9.71
CA SER A 5 -32.71 16.77 9.33
C SER A 5 -32.86 16.39 7.86
N LYS A 6 -34.07 16.39 7.30
CA LYS A 6 -34.30 16.12 5.87
C LYS A 6 -33.61 17.17 4.99
N ILE A 7 -33.75 18.46 5.33
CA ILE A 7 -33.11 19.55 4.58
C ILE A 7 -31.58 19.42 4.64
N LEU A 8 -31.02 19.07 5.80
CA LEU A 8 -29.58 18.85 5.94
C LEU A 8 -29.09 17.66 5.10
N ILE A 9 -29.85 16.57 5.04
CA ILE A 9 -29.51 15.39 4.24
C ILE A 9 -29.61 15.70 2.74
N GLU A 10 -30.65 16.42 2.30
CA GLU A 10 -30.78 16.87 0.91
C GLU A 10 -29.59 17.75 0.51
N LYS A 11 -29.27 18.76 1.32
CA LYS A 11 -28.08 19.60 1.08
C LYS A 11 -26.77 18.82 1.08
N TYR A 12 -26.65 17.80 1.93
CA TYR A 12 -25.47 16.94 1.94
C TYR A 12 -25.29 16.23 0.58
N PHE A 13 -26.36 15.69 -0.01
CA PHE A 13 -26.29 15.01 -1.30
C PHE A 13 -26.25 15.95 -2.51
N ASP A 14 -26.67 17.21 -2.37
CA ASP A 14 -26.43 18.24 -3.38
C ASP A 14 -24.92 18.52 -3.55
N GLU A 15 -24.17 18.46 -2.45
CA GLU A 15 -22.72 18.70 -2.42
C GLU A 15 -21.88 17.43 -2.56
N ASN A 16 -22.39 16.27 -2.11
CA ASN A 16 -21.65 15.02 -2.01
C ASN A 16 -22.34 13.90 -2.82
N SER A 17 -21.72 13.51 -3.93
CA SER A 17 -22.11 12.32 -4.68
C SER A 17 -21.76 11.03 -3.94
N PHE A 18 -22.54 9.96 -4.14
CA PHE A 18 -22.25 8.64 -3.59
C PHE A 18 -20.83 8.16 -3.97
N VAL A 19 -20.39 8.42 -5.20
CA VAL A 19 -19.08 7.96 -5.70
C VAL A 19 -17.94 8.96 -5.43
N LEU A 20 -18.23 10.07 -4.74
CA LEU A 20 -17.27 11.15 -4.54
C LEU A 20 -15.98 10.65 -3.89
N SER A 21 -16.08 9.83 -2.84
CA SER A 21 -14.90 9.30 -2.13
C SER A 21 -13.95 8.53 -3.07
N ASP A 22 -14.50 7.81 -4.05
CA ASP A 22 -13.70 7.02 -4.99
C ASP A 22 -13.07 7.90 -6.07
N ILE A 23 -13.81 8.89 -6.59
CA ILE A 23 -13.29 9.90 -7.53
C ILE A 23 -12.17 10.71 -6.88
N GLU A 24 -12.34 11.09 -5.61
CA GLU A 24 -11.33 11.82 -4.85
C GLU A 24 -10.09 10.96 -4.57
N SER A 25 -10.28 9.66 -4.29
CA SER A 25 -9.16 8.72 -4.19
C SER A 25 -8.37 8.64 -5.50
N PHE A 26 -9.05 8.54 -6.64
CA PHE A 26 -8.39 8.54 -7.95
C PHE A 26 -7.67 9.87 -8.23
N ASN A 27 -8.29 11.01 -7.95
CA ASN A 27 -7.67 12.33 -8.11
C ASN A 27 -6.40 12.45 -7.26
N TYR A 28 -6.48 12.07 -5.97
CA TYR A 28 -5.33 12.07 -5.08
C TYR A 28 -4.21 11.15 -5.58
N PHE A 29 -4.56 9.99 -6.12
CA PHE A 29 -3.59 9.07 -6.71
C PHE A 29 -2.80 9.73 -7.85
N VAL A 30 -3.50 10.37 -8.80
CA VAL A 30 -2.86 11.02 -9.94
C VAL A 30 -2.05 12.25 -9.52
N GLU A 31 -2.58 13.07 -8.61
CA GLU A 31 -1.97 14.35 -8.22
C GLU A 31 -0.81 14.23 -7.23
N LYS A 32 -0.81 13.20 -6.37
CA LYS A 32 0.14 13.07 -5.25
C LYS A 32 0.84 11.71 -5.22
N GLU A 33 0.11 10.61 -5.22
CA GLU A 33 0.73 9.28 -5.02
C GLU A 33 1.63 8.87 -6.19
N LEU A 34 1.30 9.22 -7.44
CA LEU A 34 2.20 8.94 -8.57
C LEU A 34 3.58 9.55 -8.36
N GLN A 35 3.65 10.82 -7.96
CA GLN A 35 4.92 11.49 -7.69
C GLN A 35 5.66 10.84 -6.53
N LYS A 36 4.95 10.47 -5.45
CA LYS A 36 5.53 9.75 -4.31
C LYS A 36 6.13 8.40 -4.72
N ILE A 37 5.46 7.64 -5.60
CA ILE A 37 5.98 6.37 -6.12
C ILE A 37 7.25 6.58 -6.96
N ILE A 38 7.34 7.69 -7.71
CA ILE A 38 8.57 8.05 -8.43
C ILE A 38 9.68 8.43 -7.45
N GLU A 39 9.38 9.20 -6.40
CA GLU A 39 10.34 9.58 -5.36
C GLU A 39 10.91 8.36 -4.61
N GLU A 40 10.08 7.35 -4.34
CA GLU A 40 10.52 6.05 -3.80
C GLU A 40 11.57 5.36 -4.69
N ASN A 41 11.57 5.63 -6.00
CA ASN A 41 12.46 5.03 -7.00
C ASN A 41 13.28 6.08 -7.75
N LYS A 42 13.59 7.20 -7.08
CA LYS A 42 14.16 8.41 -7.71
C LYS A 42 15.46 8.14 -8.47
N THR A 43 16.33 7.30 -7.91
CA THR A 43 17.65 7.02 -8.49
C THR A 43 17.75 5.55 -8.86
N ILE A 44 18.11 5.30 -10.11
CA ILE A 44 18.31 3.98 -10.68
C ILE A 44 19.78 3.86 -11.09
N GLU A 45 20.47 2.87 -10.55
CA GLU A 45 21.91 2.64 -10.79
C GLU A 45 22.10 1.30 -11.51
N PRO A 46 22.62 1.29 -12.75
CA PRO A 46 22.93 0.05 -13.44
C PRO A 46 24.15 -0.63 -12.84
N THR A 47 24.07 -1.95 -12.67
CA THR A 47 25.18 -2.79 -12.17
C THR A 47 26.38 -2.85 -13.13
N ILE A 48 26.16 -2.63 -14.43
CA ILE A 48 27.19 -2.67 -15.46
C ILE A 48 27.24 -1.30 -16.12
N ILE A 49 28.41 -0.69 -16.03
CA ILE A 49 28.69 0.65 -16.50
C ILE A 49 29.78 0.55 -17.60
N PRO A 50 29.78 1.41 -18.62
CA PRO A 50 30.83 1.41 -19.64
C PRO A 50 32.23 1.58 -19.02
N PRO A 51 33.29 1.00 -19.63
CA PRO A 51 34.64 0.97 -19.07
C PRO A 51 35.29 2.37 -18.86
N ASN A 52 34.69 3.45 -19.37
CA ASN A 52 35.17 4.83 -19.23
C ASN A 52 34.26 5.70 -18.35
N VAL A 53 33.33 5.11 -17.60
CA VAL A 53 32.40 5.83 -16.72
C VAL A 53 32.52 5.24 -15.31
N GLU A 54 32.83 6.09 -14.33
CA GLU A 54 32.97 5.66 -12.92
C GLU A 54 31.61 5.49 -12.26
N SER A 55 30.65 6.36 -12.57
CA SER A 55 29.27 6.23 -12.10
C SER A 55 28.26 6.71 -13.14
N PHE A 56 27.18 5.94 -13.28
CA PHE A 56 26.05 6.28 -14.13
C PHE A 56 24.76 6.15 -13.32
N LYS A 57 24.02 7.24 -13.16
CA LYS A 57 22.74 7.26 -12.45
C LYS A 57 21.66 7.81 -13.35
N ILE A 58 20.53 7.13 -13.39
CA ILE A 58 19.31 7.59 -14.04
C ILE A 58 18.40 8.12 -12.94
N ARG A 59 18.01 9.38 -13.03
CA ARG A 59 17.12 10.01 -12.07
C ARG A 59 15.75 10.21 -12.70
N LEU A 60 14.73 9.70 -12.01
CA LEU A 60 13.33 9.95 -12.34
C LEU A 60 12.88 11.17 -11.54
N ASP A 61 12.46 12.22 -12.23
CA ASP A 61 12.16 13.51 -11.61
C ASP A 61 10.65 13.71 -11.44
N LYS A 62 9.99 14.30 -12.43
CA LYS A 62 8.57 14.64 -12.35
C LYS A 62 7.73 13.72 -13.24
N ILE A 63 6.62 13.21 -12.70
CA ILE A 63 5.61 12.48 -13.46
C ILE A 63 4.32 13.29 -13.54
N TRP A 64 3.66 13.26 -14.68
CA TRP A 64 2.32 13.83 -14.84
C TRP A 64 1.52 13.07 -15.89
N ILE A 65 0.21 13.29 -15.84
CA ILE A 65 -0.74 12.71 -16.78
C ILE A 65 -1.46 13.86 -17.47
N GLU A 66 -1.67 13.72 -18.77
CA GLU A 66 -2.46 14.67 -19.53
C GLU A 66 -3.94 14.27 -19.55
N LYS A 67 -4.75 14.89 -20.41
CA LYS A 67 -6.13 14.44 -20.63
C LYS A 67 -6.17 13.32 -21.68
N PRO A 68 -7.26 12.53 -21.71
CA PRO A 68 -7.44 11.48 -22.70
C PRO A 68 -7.32 11.98 -24.14
N GLU A 69 -6.43 11.34 -24.89
CA GLU A 69 -6.20 11.57 -26.32
C GLU A 69 -6.17 10.24 -27.07
N ILE A 70 -6.47 10.29 -28.37
CA ILE A 70 -6.32 9.18 -29.29
C ILE A 70 -5.38 9.59 -30.42
N THR A 71 -4.50 8.67 -30.81
CA THR A 71 -3.71 8.76 -32.04
C THR A 71 -4.46 8.02 -33.14
N GLU A 72 -4.89 8.73 -34.18
CA GLU A 72 -5.55 8.15 -35.35
C GLU A 72 -4.55 7.43 -36.27
N ALA A 73 -5.05 6.70 -37.26
CA ALA A 73 -4.22 5.91 -38.17
C ALA A 73 -3.23 6.77 -39.00
N ASP A 74 -3.56 8.04 -39.21
CA ASP A 74 -2.72 9.04 -39.87
C ASP A 74 -1.63 9.62 -38.94
N GLY A 75 -1.61 9.21 -37.67
CA GLY A 75 -0.67 9.72 -36.66
C GLY A 75 -1.11 11.02 -36.00
N SER A 76 -2.25 11.60 -36.38
CA SER A 76 -2.79 12.79 -35.74
C SER A 76 -3.28 12.48 -34.33
N LYS A 77 -3.08 13.42 -33.40
CA LYS A 77 -3.54 13.32 -32.02
C LYS A 77 -4.72 14.25 -31.80
N ARG A 78 -5.78 13.74 -31.17
CA ARG A 78 -6.96 14.54 -30.80
C ARG A 78 -7.56 14.08 -29.46
N PRO A 79 -8.32 14.93 -28.76
CA PRO A 79 -9.07 14.49 -27.60
C PRO A 79 -10.09 13.41 -27.98
N ILE A 80 -10.27 12.44 -27.07
CA ILE A 80 -11.28 11.40 -27.15
C ILE A 80 -12.30 11.59 -26.04
N PHE A 81 -13.58 11.32 -26.31
CA PHE A 81 -14.66 11.34 -25.31
C PHE A 81 -15.11 9.92 -24.91
N PRO A 82 -15.69 9.72 -23.73
CA PRO A 82 -16.05 8.38 -23.24
C PRO A 82 -17.04 7.63 -24.15
N VAL A 83 -18.06 8.30 -24.71
CA VAL A 83 -18.96 7.71 -25.72
C VAL A 83 -18.21 7.10 -26.90
N GLU A 84 -17.19 7.80 -27.41
CA GLU A 84 -16.39 7.33 -28.52
C GLU A 84 -15.56 6.10 -28.13
N ALA A 85 -14.97 6.11 -26.93
CA ALA A 85 -14.21 4.99 -26.41
C ALA A 85 -15.06 3.71 -26.30
N ARG A 86 -16.33 3.85 -25.86
CA ARG A 86 -17.30 2.75 -25.83
C ARG A 86 -17.60 2.20 -27.22
N LEU A 87 -17.98 3.07 -28.16
CA LEU A 87 -18.41 2.67 -29.50
C LEU A 87 -17.27 2.07 -30.33
N ARG A 88 -16.06 2.64 -30.27
CA ARG A 88 -14.88 2.16 -30.99
C ARG A 88 -14.18 0.97 -30.34
N LYS A 89 -14.68 0.48 -29.20
CA LYS A 89 -14.07 -0.61 -28.42
C LYS A 89 -12.62 -0.35 -28.02
N ILE A 90 -12.31 0.90 -27.68
CA ILE A 90 -10.98 1.34 -27.23
C ILE A 90 -11.00 1.73 -25.76
N SER A 91 -9.83 1.92 -25.17
CA SER A 91 -9.71 2.30 -23.76
C SER A 91 -9.69 3.82 -23.62
N TYR A 92 -10.46 4.36 -22.68
CA TYR A 92 -10.44 5.78 -22.34
C TYR A 92 -9.27 6.05 -21.39
N ALA A 93 -8.17 6.55 -21.94
CA ALA A 93 -6.90 6.67 -21.23
C ALA A 93 -6.13 7.90 -21.67
N ALA A 94 -5.24 8.37 -20.79
CA ALA A 94 -4.38 9.52 -21.04
C ALA A 94 -2.90 9.11 -21.05
N PRO A 95 -2.05 9.79 -21.83
CA PRO A 95 -0.62 9.55 -21.85
C PRO A 95 0.01 9.98 -20.51
N VAL A 96 0.98 9.19 -20.06
CA VAL A 96 1.76 9.45 -18.85
C VAL A 96 3.16 9.84 -19.27
N PHE A 97 3.60 11.02 -18.83
CA PHE A 97 4.92 11.55 -19.11
C PHE A 97 5.77 11.56 -17.86
N ILE A 98 7.06 11.34 -18.06
CA ILE A 98 8.06 11.48 -17.01
C ILE A 98 9.25 12.30 -17.52
N GLU A 99 9.81 13.09 -16.62
CA GLU A 99 11.09 13.75 -16.79
C GLU A 99 12.20 12.83 -16.27
N VAL A 100 13.19 12.54 -17.12
CA VAL A 100 14.34 11.69 -16.78
C VAL A 100 15.61 12.48 -16.99
N SER A 101 16.51 12.44 -16.01
CA SER A 101 17.84 13.01 -16.11
C SER A 101 18.93 11.96 -15.97
N SER A 102 19.99 12.09 -16.77
CA SER A 102 21.17 11.23 -16.70
C SER A 102 22.32 11.94 -16.00
N HIS A 103 22.94 11.26 -15.04
CA HIS A 103 24.10 11.73 -14.31
C HIS A 103 25.28 10.81 -14.58
N ILE A 104 26.37 11.37 -15.13
CA ILE A 104 27.63 10.68 -15.39
C ILE A 104 28.68 11.30 -14.48
N ASN A 105 29.33 10.50 -13.64
CA ASN A 105 30.33 10.98 -12.67
C ASN A 105 29.79 12.15 -11.81
N ASN A 106 28.54 12.02 -11.35
CA ASN A 106 27.77 13.04 -10.61
C ASN A 106 27.46 14.35 -11.36
N VAL A 107 27.82 14.48 -12.64
CA VAL A 107 27.47 15.63 -13.47
C VAL A 107 26.19 15.33 -14.26
N GLN A 108 25.19 16.20 -14.14
CA GLN A 108 23.95 16.12 -14.94
C GLN A 108 24.28 16.42 -16.40
N ARG A 109 23.99 15.47 -17.29
CA ARG A 109 24.32 15.57 -18.72
C ARG A 109 23.11 15.94 -19.55
N GLU A 110 22.08 15.12 -19.49
CA GLU A 110 20.88 15.27 -20.32
C GLU A 110 19.63 15.14 -19.47
N THR A 111 18.66 16.02 -19.72
CA THR A 111 17.31 15.93 -19.17
C THR A 111 16.34 15.89 -20.33
N PHE A 112 15.44 14.92 -20.34
CA PHE A 112 14.45 14.80 -21.40
C PHE A 112 13.12 14.33 -20.84
N THR A 113 12.06 14.73 -21.51
CA THR A 113 10.71 14.25 -21.26
C THR A 113 10.40 13.08 -22.20
N THR A 114 9.82 12.02 -21.65
CA THR A 114 9.35 10.89 -22.46
C THR A 114 8.02 10.37 -21.95
N GLN A 115 7.21 9.85 -22.87
CA GLN A 115 6.03 9.08 -22.52
C GLN A 115 6.45 7.70 -22.01
N ILE A 116 5.91 7.27 -20.87
CA ILE A 116 6.19 5.95 -20.27
C ILE A 116 5.02 4.97 -20.42
N GLY A 117 3.87 5.46 -20.86
CA GLY A 117 2.69 4.65 -21.11
C GLY A 117 1.42 5.48 -21.18
N SER A 118 0.28 4.82 -20.99
CA SER A 118 -1.04 5.42 -20.91
C SER A 118 -1.79 4.82 -19.73
N LEU A 119 -2.51 5.66 -19.00
CA LEU A 119 -3.27 5.27 -17.82
C LEU A 119 -4.77 5.45 -18.06
N PRO A 120 -5.61 4.45 -17.72
CA PRO A 120 -7.05 4.61 -17.77
C PRO A 120 -7.51 5.77 -16.88
N ILE A 121 -8.39 6.61 -17.42
CA ILE A 121 -8.94 7.76 -16.70
C ILE A 121 -10.33 7.42 -16.18
N MET A 122 -10.56 7.68 -14.90
CA MET A 122 -11.86 7.51 -14.27
C MET A 122 -12.83 8.58 -14.79
N LEU A 123 -14.06 8.19 -15.13
CA LEU A 123 -15.08 9.13 -15.59
C LEU A 123 -15.48 10.10 -14.47
N LYS A 124 -15.71 11.37 -14.84
CA LYS A 124 -15.97 12.51 -13.95
C LYS A 124 -14.83 12.86 -12.97
N SER A 125 -13.64 12.26 -13.10
CA SER A 125 -12.43 12.68 -12.37
C SER A 125 -11.83 13.99 -12.92
N ASN A 126 -10.88 14.60 -12.20
CA ASN A 126 -10.21 15.84 -12.60
C ASN A 126 -9.55 15.77 -14.00
N PHE A 127 -9.16 14.57 -14.41
CA PHE A 127 -8.46 14.31 -15.67
C PHE A 127 -9.41 13.88 -16.79
N CYS A 128 -10.69 13.69 -16.51
CA CYS A 128 -11.71 13.39 -17.51
C CYS A 128 -12.17 14.66 -18.24
N HIS A 129 -12.49 14.53 -19.53
CA HIS A 129 -13.07 15.63 -20.31
C HIS A 129 -14.49 15.99 -19.88
N LEU A 130 -15.20 15.09 -19.18
CA LEU A 130 -16.55 15.33 -18.68
C LEU A 130 -16.59 16.12 -17.37
N ASN A 131 -15.45 16.36 -16.74
CA ASN A 131 -15.42 17.07 -15.46
C ASN A 131 -15.82 18.54 -15.65
N LYS A 132 -16.69 19.02 -14.76
CA LYS A 132 -17.24 20.40 -14.75
C LYS A 132 -18.06 20.79 -15.98
N LEU A 133 -18.44 19.85 -16.83
CA LEU A 133 -19.42 20.13 -17.89
C LEU A 133 -20.82 20.27 -17.27
N ASN A 134 -21.59 21.21 -17.79
CA ASN A 134 -22.99 21.37 -17.40
C ASN A 134 -23.87 20.27 -18.05
N LYS A 135 -25.15 20.22 -17.68
CA LYS A 135 -26.07 19.17 -18.19
C LYS A 135 -26.21 19.21 -19.72
N ASP A 136 -26.31 20.40 -20.31
CA ASP A 136 -26.50 20.56 -21.76
C ASP A 136 -25.24 20.15 -22.54
N GLU A 137 -24.06 20.54 -22.06
CA GLU A 137 -22.77 20.14 -22.62
C GLU A 137 -22.55 18.62 -22.56
N LEU A 138 -23.01 17.95 -21.49
CA LEU A 138 -22.96 16.50 -21.40
C LEU A 138 -23.83 15.83 -22.47
N VAL A 139 -25.04 16.34 -22.67
CA VAL A 139 -25.95 15.87 -23.72
C VAL A 139 -25.35 16.09 -25.11
N ASP A 140 -24.76 17.26 -25.37
CA ASP A 140 -24.06 17.55 -26.63
C ASP A 140 -22.88 16.61 -26.91
N LYS A 141 -22.24 16.10 -25.85
CA LYS A 141 -21.18 15.09 -25.94
C LYS A 141 -21.69 13.65 -25.95
N GLY A 142 -23.02 13.45 -25.95
CA GLY A 142 -23.66 12.13 -26.01
C GLY A 142 -23.58 11.35 -24.69
N GLU A 143 -23.50 12.06 -23.56
CA GLU A 143 -23.49 11.49 -22.22
C GLU A 143 -24.80 11.82 -21.48
N ASP A 144 -25.20 10.94 -20.57
CA ASP A 144 -26.32 11.19 -19.66
C ASP A 144 -25.84 12.06 -18.48
N PRO A 145 -26.47 13.22 -18.21
CA PRO A 145 -26.14 14.06 -17.07
C PRO A 145 -26.19 13.33 -15.71
N ASP A 146 -27.10 12.35 -15.57
CA ASP A 146 -27.36 11.65 -14.32
C ASP A 146 -26.43 10.43 -14.11
N ASP A 147 -25.53 10.12 -15.05
CA ASP A 147 -24.51 9.09 -14.87
C ASP A 147 -23.57 9.50 -13.72
N PRO A 148 -23.36 8.67 -12.68
CA PRO A 148 -22.57 9.06 -11.50
C PRO A 148 -21.07 9.21 -11.79
N GLY A 149 -20.53 8.61 -12.86
CA GLY A 149 -19.09 8.43 -13.04
C GLY A 149 -18.48 7.42 -12.06
N GLY A 150 -17.18 7.52 -11.77
CA GLY A 150 -16.52 6.62 -10.81
C GLY A 150 -16.13 5.24 -11.38
N TYR A 151 -16.07 5.10 -12.69
CA TYR A 151 -15.64 3.86 -13.35
C TYR A 151 -14.73 4.16 -14.55
N PHE A 152 -14.22 3.11 -15.19
CA PHE A 152 -13.25 3.16 -16.29
C PHE A 152 -13.81 2.52 -17.55
N ILE A 153 -13.33 2.95 -18.73
CA ILE A 153 -13.64 2.27 -20.00
C ILE A 153 -12.36 1.61 -20.50
N ILE A 154 -12.36 0.28 -20.58
CA ILE A 154 -11.24 -0.52 -21.07
C ILE A 154 -11.72 -1.38 -22.23
N ASN A 155 -11.15 -1.17 -23.41
CA ASN A 155 -11.51 -1.85 -24.65
C ASN A 155 -13.04 -1.80 -24.91
N GLY A 156 -13.63 -0.61 -24.74
CA GLY A 156 -15.06 -0.34 -24.83
C GLY A 156 -15.94 -0.94 -23.73
N THR A 157 -15.39 -1.76 -22.84
CA THR A 157 -16.13 -2.31 -21.70
C THR A 157 -15.96 -1.41 -20.50
N GLU A 158 -17.07 -1.05 -19.87
CA GLU A 158 -17.09 -0.30 -18.63
C GLU A 158 -16.76 -1.20 -17.44
N ARG A 159 -15.81 -0.75 -16.62
CA ARG A 159 -15.26 -1.50 -15.50
C ARG A 159 -15.20 -0.66 -14.26
N VAL A 160 -15.66 -1.23 -13.16
CA VAL A 160 -15.59 -0.65 -11.82
C VAL A 160 -14.51 -1.38 -11.02
N LEU A 161 -13.75 -0.62 -10.22
CA LEU A 161 -12.87 -1.19 -9.22
C LEU A 161 -13.65 -1.33 -7.92
N VAL A 162 -13.84 -2.57 -7.46
CA VAL A 162 -14.52 -2.84 -6.20
C VAL A 162 -13.58 -2.50 -5.05
N ASN A 163 -14.06 -1.69 -4.11
CA ASN A 163 -13.30 -1.28 -2.93
C ASN A 163 -12.97 -2.48 -2.07
N ILE A 164 -11.79 -2.50 -1.44
CA ILE A 164 -11.33 -3.66 -0.67
C ILE A 164 -11.18 -3.31 0.80
N GLU A 165 -11.84 -4.08 1.66
CA GLU A 165 -11.63 -4.05 3.10
C GLU A 165 -10.36 -4.84 3.45
N ASP A 166 -9.29 -4.15 3.85
CA ASP A 166 -8.02 -4.74 4.29
C ASP A 166 -7.83 -4.52 5.80
N LEU A 167 -6.98 -5.34 6.42
CA LEU A 167 -6.58 -5.10 7.80
C LEU A 167 -5.66 -3.87 7.85
N ALA A 168 -5.86 -2.99 8.83
CA ALA A 168 -5.04 -1.82 9.05
C ALA A 168 -3.58 -2.24 9.27
N ALA A 169 -2.68 -1.67 8.46
CA ALA A 169 -1.25 -1.84 8.64
C ALA A 169 -0.75 -1.10 9.89
N ASN A 170 0.49 -1.39 10.30
CA ASN A 170 1.22 -0.70 11.37
C ASN A 170 0.55 -0.77 12.75
N ARG A 171 -0.33 -1.76 12.95
CA ARG A 171 -0.97 -2.04 14.23
C ARG A 171 -0.68 -3.47 14.67
N PHE A 172 -0.15 -3.61 15.88
CA PHE A 172 0.11 -4.92 16.48
C PHE A 172 -1.17 -5.43 17.15
N LEU A 173 -1.63 -6.59 16.70
CA LEU A 173 -2.81 -7.28 17.22
C LEU A 173 -2.39 -8.60 17.86
N VAL A 174 -3.02 -8.98 18.96
CA VAL A 174 -2.74 -10.23 19.67
C VAL A 174 -4.02 -11.05 19.70
N GLU A 175 -3.97 -12.22 19.07
CA GLU A 175 -5.12 -13.11 18.90
C GLU A 175 -4.84 -14.47 19.56
N PRO A 176 -5.85 -15.12 20.16
CA PRO A 176 -5.72 -16.50 20.59
C PRO A 176 -5.58 -17.42 19.37
N GLN A 177 -4.69 -18.41 19.45
CA GLN A 177 -4.46 -19.36 18.38
C GLN A 177 -5.07 -20.72 18.75
N LYS A 178 -5.99 -21.24 17.92
CA LYS A 178 -6.57 -22.58 18.12
C LYS A 178 -5.60 -23.70 17.74
N THR A 179 -4.72 -23.43 16.78
CA THR A 179 -3.78 -24.39 16.19
C THR A 179 -2.37 -23.82 16.18
N GLY A 180 -1.43 -24.47 16.87
CA GLY A 180 -0.06 -23.99 16.96
C GLY A 180 0.61 -24.42 18.26
N ILE A 181 1.91 -24.10 18.37
CA ILE A 181 2.68 -24.35 19.60
C ILE A 181 2.38 -23.26 20.64
N SER A 182 2.11 -22.04 20.17
CA SER A 182 1.80 -20.90 21.03
C SER A 182 0.28 -20.75 21.21
N PRO A 183 -0.23 -20.49 22.43
CA PRO A 183 -1.64 -20.22 22.64
C PRO A 183 -2.09 -18.83 22.12
N TYR A 184 -1.15 -17.91 21.90
CA TYR A 184 -1.41 -16.56 21.40
C TYR A 184 -0.44 -16.22 20.27
N LEU A 185 -0.94 -15.50 19.27
CA LEU A 185 -0.17 -15.00 18.15
C LEU A 185 -0.28 -13.48 18.09
N GLY A 186 0.86 -12.81 18.25
CA GLY A 186 0.99 -11.39 17.98
C GLY A 186 1.31 -11.19 16.51
N LYS A 187 0.62 -10.28 15.82
CA LYS A 187 0.83 -10.02 14.40
C LYS A 187 0.77 -8.53 14.10
N ILE A 188 1.68 -8.07 13.25
CA ILE A 188 1.67 -6.73 12.65
C ILE A 188 2.09 -6.82 11.19
N PHE A 189 1.36 -6.15 10.30
CA PHE A 189 1.82 -5.88 8.94
C PHE A 189 2.48 -4.52 8.93
N SER A 190 3.81 -4.51 8.94
CA SER A 190 4.59 -3.27 8.87
C SER A 190 4.63 -2.80 7.42
N GLU A 191 3.95 -1.71 7.12
CA GLU A 191 3.82 -1.10 5.79
C GLU A 191 4.51 0.26 5.73
N SER A 192 5.45 0.43 4.80
CA SER A 192 6.18 1.68 4.55
C SER A 192 6.66 1.72 3.10
N GLY A 193 6.16 2.69 2.33
CA GLY A 193 6.42 2.80 0.90
C GLY A 193 6.21 1.47 0.17
N PRO A 194 7.26 0.86 -0.42
CA PRO A 194 7.13 -0.40 -1.15
C PRO A 194 7.10 -1.66 -0.28
N TYR A 195 7.35 -1.56 1.03
CA TYR A 195 7.48 -2.72 1.90
C TYR A 195 6.18 -2.94 2.68
N LYS A 196 5.58 -4.13 2.56
CA LYS A 196 4.52 -4.62 3.46
C LYS A 196 4.95 -5.96 4.03
N ILE A 197 5.46 -5.94 5.25
CA ILE A 197 6.17 -7.08 5.85
C ILE A 197 5.40 -7.60 7.07
N PRO A 198 4.93 -8.86 7.05
CA PRO A 198 4.34 -9.47 8.24
C PRO A 198 5.43 -9.74 9.28
N HIS A 199 5.17 -9.32 10.50
CA HIS A 199 5.94 -9.71 11.68
C HIS A 199 5.01 -10.47 12.62
N THR A 200 5.49 -11.60 13.14
CA THR A 200 4.76 -12.40 14.11
C THR A 200 5.57 -12.59 15.38
N VAL A 201 4.89 -12.51 16.51
CA VAL A 201 5.42 -12.77 17.85
C VAL A 201 4.69 -13.97 18.43
N GLU A 202 5.43 -14.97 18.87
CA GLU A 202 4.92 -16.21 19.44
C GLU A 202 5.66 -16.52 20.74
N ARG A 203 4.97 -17.07 21.75
CA ARG A 203 5.60 -17.67 22.94
C ARG A 203 5.64 -19.18 22.79
N LEU A 204 6.81 -19.79 22.80
CA LEU A 204 6.94 -21.25 22.70
C LEU A 204 6.90 -21.92 24.08
N LYS A 205 6.93 -23.25 24.09
CA LYS A 205 6.85 -24.08 25.32
C LYS A 205 8.02 -23.89 26.28
N ASP A 206 9.16 -23.43 25.77
CA ASP A 206 10.34 -23.03 26.56
C ASP A 206 10.12 -21.74 27.36
N GLY A 207 8.97 -21.07 27.19
CA GLY A 207 8.67 -19.80 27.84
C GLY A 207 9.30 -18.59 27.16
N LEU A 208 10.02 -18.78 26.05
CA LEU A 208 10.69 -17.70 25.34
C LEU A 208 9.77 -17.06 24.28
N TYR A 209 9.97 -15.75 24.07
CA TYR A 209 9.29 -14.97 23.06
C TYR A 209 10.11 -14.91 21.78
N TYR A 210 9.49 -15.26 20.67
CA TYR A 210 10.14 -15.34 19.36
C TYR A 210 9.51 -14.39 18.36
N LEU A 211 10.35 -13.72 17.59
CA LEU A 211 9.98 -12.88 16.45
C LEU A 211 10.27 -13.61 15.13
N THR A 212 9.34 -13.49 14.20
CA THR A 212 9.52 -13.91 12.81
C THR A 212 9.16 -12.76 11.88
N PHE A 213 10.04 -12.46 10.92
CA PHE A 213 9.79 -11.49 9.84
C PHE A 213 10.67 -11.82 8.63
N THR A 214 10.13 -11.71 7.42
CA THR A 214 10.85 -12.02 6.15
C THR A 214 11.57 -13.39 6.16
N ARG A 215 12.91 -13.39 6.16
CA ARG A 215 13.79 -14.58 6.21
C ARG A 215 14.17 -14.96 7.65
N VAL A 216 13.95 -14.05 8.60
CA VAL A 216 14.26 -14.24 10.02
C VAL A 216 13.11 -15.03 10.64
N LYS A 217 13.34 -16.31 10.95
CA LYS A 217 12.31 -17.21 11.51
C LYS A 217 12.64 -17.58 12.95
N ARG A 218 11.70 -17.36 13.85
CA ARG A 218 11.76 -17.75 15.28
C ARG A 218 13.10 -17.39 15.93
N ILE A 219 13.44 -16.11 15.91
CA ILE A 219 14.56 -15.55 16.67
C ILE A 219 14.05 -15.02 18.01
N PRO A 220 14.73 -15.29 19.14
CA PRO A 220 14.34 -14.74 20.43
C PRO A 220 14.25 -13.22 20.38
N LEU A 221 13.14 -12.66 20.83
CA LEU A 221 12.82 -11.24 20.70
C LEU A 221 13.81 -10.36 21.45
N VAL A 222 14.29 -10.80 22.63
CA VAL A 222 15.33 -10.12 23.41
C VAL A 222 16.63 -9.97 22.62
N VAL A 223 17.03 -10.99 21.86
CA VAL A 223 18.25 -10.92 21.02
C VAL A 223 18.09 -9.88 19.92
N VAL A 224 16.90 -9.75 19.32
CA VAL A 224 16.62 -8.70 18.32
C VAL A 224 16.67 -7.32 18.96
N ILE A 225 16.14 -7.15 20.18
CA ILE A 225 16.21 -5.89 20.93
C ILE A 225 17.67 -5.50 21.23
N LYS A 226 18.50 -6.46 21.70
CA LYS A 226 19.92 -6.24 21.93
C LYS A 226 20.69 -5.89 20.65
N ALA A 227 20.35 -6.54 19.52
CA ALA A 227 20.93 -6.24 18.20
C ALA A 227 20.62 -4.81 17.71
N LEU A 228 19.54 -4.20 18.18
CA LEU A 228 19.18 -2.81 17.84
C LEU A 228 19.94 -1.76 18.67
N GLY A 229 20.70 -2.19 19.69
CA GLY A 229 21.51 -1.31 20.54
C GLY A 229 21.04 -1.19 21.98
N LEU A 230 19.88 -1.74 22.34
CA LEU A 230 19.38 -1.72 23.71
C LEU A 230 19.92 -2.94 24.48
N ILE A 231 21.10 -2.78 25.09
CA ILE A 231 21.89 -3.89 25.68
C ILE A 231 21.55 -4.13 27.14
N LYS A 232 21.35 -3.07 27.94
CA LYS A 232 21.17 -3.20 29.38
C LYS A 232 19.81 -3.83 29.69
N ASP A 233 19.82 -4.99 30.33
CA ASP A 233 18.62 -5.73 30.69
C ASP A 233 17.67 -4.92 31.59
N GLU A 234 18.23 -4.09 32.48
CA GLU A 234 17.46 -3.17 33.32
C GLU A 234 16.68 -2.15 32.47
N GLU A 235 17.32 -1.54 31.46
CA GLU A 235 16.66 -0.59 30.57
C GLU A 235 15.56 -1.28 29.75
N ILE A 236 15.81 -2.48 29.23
CA ILE A 236 14.80 -3.29 28.51
C ILE A 236 13.58 -3.52 29.39
N MET A 237 13.78 -3.95 30.64
CA MET A 237 12.69 -4.20 31.58
C MET A 237 11.90 -2.92 31.89
N GLN A 238 12.60 -1.81 32.18
CA GLN A 238 11.96 -0.52 32.48
C GLN A 238 11.13 0.03 31.31
N ILE A 239 11.57 -0.21 30.06
CA ILE A 239 10.83 0.22 28.86
C ILE A 239 9.58 -0.63 28.65
N ILE A 240 9.68 -1.94 28.89
CA ILE A 240 8.52 -2.85 28.83
C ILE A 240 7.50 -2.41 29.88
N SER A 241 7.91 -2.28 31.15
CA SER A 241 7.03 -1.83 32.22
C SER A 241 7.82 -1.19 33.35
N LYS A 242 7.40 0.02 33.73
CA LYS A 242 7.96 0.74 34.90
C LYS A 242 7.38 0.29 36.22
N GLN A 243 6.16 -0.23 36.22
CA GLN A 243 5.37 -0.50 37.43
C GLN A 243 5.37 -1.97 37.83
N LYS A 244 5.51 -2.86 36.84
CA LYS A 244 5.40 -4.31 37.03
C LYS A 244 6.61 -5.02 36.41
N GLN A 245 7.27 -5.85 37.19
CA GLN A 245 8.25 -6.79 36.67
C GLN A 245 7.52 -8.03 36.18
N TYR A 246 7.77 -8.42 34.94
CA TYR A 246 7.20 -9.63 34.36
C TYR A 246 8.22 -10.76 34.46
N ASP A 247 7.92 -11.78 35.26
CA ASP A 247 8.80 -12.95 35.45
C ASP A 247 9.16 -13.62 34.12
N GLU A 248 8.20 -13.65 33.19
CA GLU A 248 8.39 -14.19 31.85
C GLU A 248 9.48 -13.43 31.06
N VAL A 249 9.54 -12.11 31.23
CA VAL A 249 10.57 -11.28 30.60
C VAL A 249 11.92 -11.49 31.28
N LEU A 250 11.95 -11.65 32.60
CA LEU A 250 13.18 -11.96 33.33
C LEU A 250 13.81 -13.26 32.82
N ILE A 251 13.03 -14.33 32.66
CA ILE A 251 13.52 -15.61 32.10
C ILE A 251 14.17 -15.40 30.73
N ASN A 252 13.53 -14.60 29.86
CA ASN A 252 14.06 -14.30 28.53
C ASN A 252 15.36 -13.46 28.59
N LEU A 253 15.48 -12.54 29.56
CA LEU A 253 16.69 -11.73 29.74
C LEU A 253 17.85 -12.59 30.29
N PHE A 254 17.58 -13.44 31.29
CA PHE A 254 18.57 -14.32 31.90
C PHE A 254 19.17 -15.31 30.88
N GLU A 255 18.34 -15.93 30.04
CA GLU A 255 18.79 -16.89 29.01
C GLU A 255 19.81 -16.27 28.04
N PHE A 256 19.66 -14.97 27.73
CA PHE A 256 20.53 -14.24 26.80
C PHE A 256 21.37 -13.15 27.49
N ALA A 257 21.68 -13.32 28.79
CA ALA A 257 22.50 -12.38 29.57
C ALA A 257 23.96 -12.34 29.09
N ASN A 258 24.44 -13.43 28.46
CA ASN A 258 25.80 -13.53 27.94
C ASN A 258 26.05 -12.63 26.71
N ILE A 259 24.99 -12.20 26.02
CA ILE A 259 25.09 -11.29 24.87
C ILE A 259 25.22 -9.87 25.40
N LYS A 260 26.41 -9.29 25.28
CA LYS A 260 26.77 -7.98 25.85
C LYS A 260 27.05 -6.90 24.80
N SER A 261 27.10 -7.27 23.52
CA SER A 261 27.28 -6.33 22.41
C SER A 261 26.22 -6.50 21.32
N PRO A 262 25.86 -5.42 20.59
CA PRO A 262 24.96 -5.51 19.45
C PRO A 262 25.53 -6.42 18.35
N GLU A 263 26.85 -6.43 18.17
CA GLU A 263 27.53 -7.27 17.18
C GLU A 263 27.41 -8.76 17.52
N GLU A 264 27.53 -9.14 18.80
CA GLU A 264 27.26 -10.53 19.25
C GLU A 264 25.82 -10.95 18.98
N ALA A 265 24.87 -10.05 19.25
CA ALA A 265 23.46 -10.30 18.99
C ALA A 265 23.20 -10.48 17.48
N MET A 266 23.76 -9.62 16.64
CA MET A 266 23.65 -9.73 15.17
C MET A 266 24.31 -11.01 14.66
N ASP A 267 25.48 -11.39 15.19
CA ASP A 267 26.16 -12.63 14.83
C ASP A 267 25.34 -13.88 15.20
N TYR A 268 24.68 -13.86 16.36
CA TYR A 268 23.74 -14.91 16.77
C TYR A 268 22.59 -15.05 15.77
N ILE A 269 21.98 -13.93 15.36
CA ILE A 269 20.90 -13.91 14.37
C ILE A 269 21.41 -14.46 13.03
N ALA A 270 22.58 -14.04 12.57
CA ALA A 270 23.18 -14.51 11.31
C ALA A 270 23.39 -16.03 11.30
N LYS A 271 23.96 -16.58 12.38
CA LYS A 271 24.18 -18.02 12.56
C LYS A 271 22.86 -18.79 12.51
N LYS A 272 21.83 -18.29 13.20
CA LYS A 272 20.53 -18.96 13.27
C LYS A 272 19.76 -18.93 11.94
N ILE A 273 19.97 -17.89 11.12
CA ILE A 273 19.44 -17.82 9.75
C ILE A 273 20.20 -18.76 8.78
N GLY A 274 21.39 -19.24 9.16
CA GLY A 274 22.22 -20.12 8.33
C GLY A 274 23.14 -19.38 7.35
N ILE A 275 23.53 -18.14 7.66
CA ILE A 275 24.56 -17.44 6.86
C ILE A 275 25.93 -17.98 7.28
N THR A 276 26.57 -18.75 6.40
CA THR A 276 27.83 -19.47 6.66
C THR A 276 29.10 -18.69 6.29
N GLN A 277 28.96 -17.44 5.87
CA GLN A 277 30.08 -16.59 5.44
C GLN A 277 30.91 -16.05 6.62
N SER A 278 31.97 -15.31 6.32
CA SER A 278 32.81 -14.64 7.32
C SER A 278 31.98 -13.72 8.23
N LYS A 279 32.51 -13.45 9.45
CA LYS A 279 31.82 -12.63 10.45
C LYS A 279 31.43 -11.25 9.91
N GLU A 280 32.31 -10.60 9.14
CA GLU A 280 32.08 -9.28 8.57
C GLU A 280 30.88 -9.27 7.60
N ILE A 281 30.85 -10.18 6.64
CA ILE A 281 29.76 -10.29 5.66
C ILE A 281 28.43 -10.62 6.36
N ARG A 282 28.48 -11.43 7.42
CA ARG A 282 27.29 -11.76 8.23
C ARG A 282 26.74 -10.52 8.92
N LEU A 283 27.58 -9.71 9.54
CA LEU A 283 27.16 -8.49 10.21
C LEU A 283 26.55 -7.49 9.21
N GLU A 284 27.22 -7.23 8.10
CA GLU A 284 26.72 -6.33 7.05
C GLU A 284 25.33 -6.75 6.55
N ARG A 285 25.15 -8.04 6.26
CA ARG A 285 23.85 -8.58 5.82
C ARG A 285 22.77 -8.46 6.87
N ILE A 286 23.08 -8.72 8.15
CA ILE A 286 22.08 -8.60 9.21
C ILE A 286 21.72 -7.15 9.48
N GLN A 287 22.69 -6.23 9.42
CA GLN A 287 22.43 -4.80 9.50
C GLN A 287 21.45 -4.37 8.40
N GLU A 288 21.69 -4.78 7.15
CA GLU A 288 20.77 -4.50 6.05
C GLU A 288 19.38 -5.10 6.32
N ILE A 289 19.32 -6.32 6.87
CA ILE A 289 18.05 -6.99 7.14
C ILE A 289 17.24 -6.24 8.22
N VAL A 290 17.90 -5.87 9.31
CA VAL A 290 17.30 -5.16 10.43
C VAL A 290 16.90 -3.74 10.03
N ASP A 291 17.69 -3.07 9.22
CA ASP A 291 17.39 -1.70 8.80
C ASP A 291 16.24 -1.66 7.80
N LYS A 292 16.28 -2.49 6.76
CA LYS A 292 15.29 -2.43 5.67
C LYS A 292 14.01 -3.24 5.94
N TYR A 293 14.08 -4.35 6.67
CA TYR A 293 12.95 -5.28 6.79
C TYR A 293 12.32 -5.38 8.17
N LEU A 294 13.03 -5.04 9.25
CA LEU A 294 12.44 -5.00 10.60
C LEU A 294 11.71 -3.68 10.81
N LEU A 295 10.39 -3.77 11.04
CA LEU A 295 9.49 -2.64 11.28
C LEU A 295 9.76 -1.39 10.39
N PRO A 296 9.78 -1.51 9.04
CA PRO A 296 10.08 -0.40 8.14
C PRO A 296 9.16 0.82 8.27
N HIS A 297 7.99 0.69 8.92
CA HIS A 297 7.10 1.82 9.22
C HIS A 297 7.61 2.75 10.31
N VAL A 298 8.51 2.25 11.18
CA VAL A 298 9.17 3.09 12.18
C VAL A 298 10.34 3.84 11.54
N GLY A 299 11.07 3.18 10.65
CA GLY A 299 12.18 3.77 9.93
C GLY A 299 13.02 2.73 9.19
N THR A 300 13.88 3.18 8.30
CA THR A 300 14.75 2.32 7.47
C THR A 300 16.23 2.66 7.60
N LYS A 301 16.58 3.64 8.43
CA LYS A 301 17.96 4.07 8.68
C LYS A 301 18.50 3.46 9.97
N GLN A 302 19.82 3.49 10.10
CA GLN A 302 20.51 3.05 11.30
C GLN A 302 20.11 3.86 12.55
N ASP A 303 19.87 5.16 12.39
CA ASP A 303 19.45 6.05 13.49
C ASP A 303 18.08 5.66 14.07
N ASP A 304 17.24 4.98 13.26
CA ASP A 304 15.88 4.58 13.66
C ASP A 304 15.89 3.29 14.50
N ARG A 305 17.04 2.60 14.65
CA ARG A 305 17.14 1.31 15.36
C ARG A 305 16.66 1.38 16.80
N MET A 306 16.99 2.46 17.52
CA MET A 306 16.53 2.63 18.90
C MET A 306 15.00 2.79 18.99
N GLN A 307 14.39 3.51 18.05
CA GLN A 307 12.93 3.64 18.00
C GLN A 307 12.26 2.29 17.68
N LYS A 308 12.88 1.45 16.84
CA LYS A 308 12.42 0.07 16.60
C LYS A 308 12.50 -0.76 17.89
N ALA A 309 13.58 -0.65 18.66
CA ALA A 309 13.74 -1.38 19.91
C ALA A 309 12.62 -1.03 20.91
N TYR A 310 12.32 0.26 21.08
CA TYR A 310 11.20 0.71 21.92
C TYR A 310 9.85 0.20 21.44
N ASN A 311 9.61 0.14 20.13
CA ASN A 311 8.38 -0.43 19.58
C ASN A 311 8.29 -1.95 19.83
N LEU A 312 9.38 -2.70 19.70
CA LEU A 312 9.41 -4.12 20.05
C LEU A 312 9.11 -4.36 21.54
N CYS A 313 9.67 -3.54 22.44
CA CYS A 313 9.33 -3.60 23.87
C CYS A 313 7.84 -3.33 24.12
N LYS A 314 7.25 -2.34 23.43
CA LYS A 314 5.80 -2.05 23.52
C LYS A 314 4.96 -3.21 22.99
N MET A 315 5.37 -3.85 21.89
CA MET A 315 4.72 -5.03 21.33
C MET A 315 4.78 -6.20 22.32
N LEU A 316 5.93 -6.44 22.94
CA LEU A 316 6.10 -7.47 23.97
C LEU A 316 5.21 -7.21 25.18
N ARG A 317 5.17 -5.98 25.71
CA ARG A 317 4.25 -5.62 26.80
C ARG A 317 2.81 -5.94 26.41
N LYS A 318 2.36 -5.49 25.23
CA LYS A 318 0.98 -5.73 24.78
C LYS A 318 0.69 -7.22 24.66
N PHE A 319 1.63 -8.01 24.12
CA PHE A 319 1.48 -9.47 24.05
C PHE A 319 1.26 -10.08 25.43
N ILE A 320 2.10 -9.72 26.40
CA ILE A 320 2.02 -10.25 27.78
C ILE A 320 0.70 -9.86 28.43
N SER A 321 0.29 -8.59 28.37
CA SER A 321 -0.97 -8.13 28.98
C SER A 321 -2.20 -8.81 28.37
N VAL A 322 -2.21 -9.09 27.07
CA VAL A 322 -3.31 -9.85 26.44
C VAL A 322 -3.24 -11.32 26.81
N SER A 323 -2.06 -11.94 26.82
CA SER A 323 -1.92 -13.38 27.11
C SER A 323 -2.21 -13.73 28.57
N THR A 324 -1.96 -12.79 29.50
CA THR A 324 -2.24 -12.92 30.94
C THR A 324 -3.66 -12.52 31.31
N GLY A 325 -4.43 -11.94 30.38
CA GLY A 325 -5.81 -11.50 30.59
C GLY A 325 -5.94 -10.14 31.30
N GLU A 326 -4.85 -9.38 31.46
CA GLU A 326 -4.90 -7.99 31.98
C GLU A 326 -5.67 -7.06 31.04
N THR A 327 -5.53 -7.28 29.73
CA THR A 327 -6.23 -6.53 28.68
C THR A 327 -7.10 -7.46 27.84
N PRO A 328 -8.25 -6.98 27.35
CA PRO A 328 -9.09 -7.77 26.46
C PRO A 328 -8.35 -8.11 25.16
N LYS A 329 -8.75 -9.22 24.54
CA LYS A 329 -8.22 -9.68 23.24
C LYS A 329 -8.52 -8.63 22.17
N ASP A 330 -7.60 -8.49 21.21
CA ASP A 330 -7.84 -7.59 20.08
C ASP A 330 -8.92 -8.16 19.16
N ASP A 331 -9.91 -7.34 18.83
CA ASP A 331 -10.91 -7.64 17.81
C ASP A 331 -10.42 -7.11 16.45
N LYS A 332 -9.98 -8.02 15.58
CA LYS A 332 -9.51 -7.67 14.22
C LYS A 332 -10.62 -7.17 13.31
N ASP A 333 -11.87 -7.53 13.56
CA ASP A 333 -13.02 -7.21 12.72
C ASP A 333 -13.68 -5.89 13.10
N HIS A 334 -13.35 -5.35 14.28
CA HIS A 334 -13.63 -3.96 14.64
C HIS A 334 -13.06 -2.98 13.60
N TYR A 335 -13.90 -2.08 13.06
CA TYR A 335 -13.53 -1.19 11.94
C TYR A 335 -12.38 -0.22 12.22
N MET A 336 -12.04 0.03 13.49
CA MET A 336 -10.81 0.76 13.83
C MET A 336 -9.53 0.08 13.31
N ASN A 337 -9.58 -1.25 13.18
CA ASN A 337 -8.50 -2.12 12.74
C ASN A 337 -8.64 -2.51 11.25
N LYS A 338 -9.63 -1.98 10.53
CA LYS A 338 -9.84 -2.18 9.10
C LYS A 338 -9.59 -0.88 8.34
N ARG A 339 -9.20 -0.98 7.07
CA ARG A 339 -9.08 0.14 6.14
C ARG A 339 -9.71 -0.26 4.82
N ILE A 340 -10.37 0.69 4.17
CA ILE A 340 -10.90 0.49 2.83
C ILE A 340 -9.88 1.02 1.83
N LYS A 341 -9.39 0.14 0.95
CA LYS A 341 -8.61 0.53 -0.23
C LYS A 341 -9.58 0.85 -1.36
N MET A 342 -9.53 2.10 -1.80
CA MET A 342 -10.36 2.64 -2.88
C MET A 342 -9.65 2.49 -4.23
N SER A 343 -10.27 2.92 -5.33
CA SER A 343 -9.70 2.80 -6.69
C SER A 343 -8.30 3.42 -6.82
N GLY A 344 -8.05 4.58 -6.21
CA GLY A 344 -6.76 5.26 -6.23
C GLY A 344 -5.67 4.45 -5.53
N ASP A 345 -5.96 3.90 -4.35
CA ASP A 345 -5.01 3.07 -3.59
C ASP A 345 -4.66 1.79 -4.35
N LEU A 346 -5.67 1.17 -4.95
CA LEU A 346 -5.50 -0.03 -5.76
C LEU A 346 -4.62 0.27 -6.98
N LEU A 347 -4.89 1.36 -7.69
CA LEU A 347 -4.10 1.79 -8.84
C LEU A 347 -2.67 2.19 -8.46
N ALA A 348 -2.47 2.79 -7.29
CA ALA A 348 -1.14 3.06 -6.73
C ALA A 348 -0.34 1.76 -6.52
N ASP A 349 -0.95 0.74 -5.92
CA ASP A 349 -0.34 -0.58 -5.73
C ASP A 349 0.03 -1.25 -7.07
N LEU A 350 -0.87 -1.14 -8.06
CA LEU A 350 -0.65 -1.67 -9.41
C LEU A 350 0.49 -0.92 -10.13
N PHE A 351 0.47 0.41 -10.08
CA PHE A 351 1.48 1.26 -10.72
C PHE A 351 2.85 1.03 -10.09
N ARG A 352 2.95 1.02 -8.75
CA ARG A 352 4.20 0.77 -8.01
C ARG A 352 4.85 -0.55 -8.41
N THR A 353 4.06 -1.61 -8.55
CA THR A 353 4.58 -2.93 -8.95
C THR A 353 5.05 -2.93 -10.41
N ASN A 354 4.29 -2.34 -11.32
CA ASN A 354 4.64 -2.32 -12.74
C ASN A 354 5.77 -1.34 -13.07
N LEU A 355 5.93 -0.26 -12.28
CA LEU A 355 7.06 0.65 -12.40
C LEU A 355 8.38 -0.08 -12.11
N LYS A 356 8.43 -0.93 -11.07
CA LYS A 356 9.63 -1.75 -10.80
C LYS A 356 9.96 -2.68 -11.96
N VAL A 357 8.95 -3.24 -12.62
CA VAL A 357 9.15 -4.05 -13.82
C VAL A 357 9.69 -3.22 -14.98
N LEU A 358 9.17 -2.00 -15.19
CA LEU A 358 9.68 -1.07 -16.19
C LEU A 358 11.14 -0.67 -15.91
N ILE A 359 11.47 -0.37 -14.65
CA ILE A 359 12.84 -0.07 -14.21
C ILE A 359 13.77 -1.27 -14.46
N GLY A 360 13.33 -2.48 -14.10
CA GLY A 360 14.10 -3.71 -14.36
C GLY A 360 14.35 -3.95 -15.84
N ASP A 361 13.34 -3.71 -16.69
CA ASP A 361 13.47 -3.80 -18.14
C ASP A 361 14.41 -2.74 -18.72
N LEU A 362 14.31 -1.51 -18.22
CA LEU A 362 15.21 -0.42 -18.57
C LEU A 362 16.66 -0.78 -18.24
N LEU A 363 16.91 -1.29 -17.04
CA LEU A 363 18.23 -1.71 -16.59
C LEU A 363 18.77 -2.86 -17.45
N TYR A 364 17.96 -3.87 -17.72
CA TYR A 364 18.33 -5.01 -18.55
C TYR A 364 18.73 -4.59 -19.97
N ASN A 365 17.91 -3.75 -20.61
CA ASN A 365 18.19 -3.27 -21.96
C ASN A 365 19.42 -2.35 -22.00
N PHE A 366 19.59 -1.48 -20.99
CA PHE A 366 20.78 -0.65 -20.84
C PHE A 366 22.05 -1.51 -20.75
N GLN A 367 22.09 -2.47 -19.82
CA GLN A 367 23.23 -3.36 -19.62
C GLN A 367 23.56 -4.18 -20.88
N ARG A 368 22.54 -4.67 -21.59
CA ARG A 368 22.73 -5.43 -22.84
C ARG A 368 23.40 -4.60 -23.94
N ILE A 369 23.05 -3.31 -24.07
CA ILE A 369 23.63 -2.44 -25.09
C ILE A 369 25.05 -1.99 -24.69
N VAL A 370 25.26 -1.70 -23.39
CA VAL A 370 26.59 -1.37 -22.85
C VAL A 370 27.57 -2.52 -23.06
N LYS A 371 27.16 -3.78 -22.84
CA LYS A 371 27.98 -4.97 -23.15
C LYS A 371 28.39 -5.08 -24.62
N ARG A 372 27.65 -4.45 -25.54
CA ARG A 372 27.97 -4.39 -26.98
C ARG A 372 28.86 -3.19 -27.33
N GLY A 373 29.35 -2.45 -26.34
CA GLY A 373 30.25 -1.30 -26.52
C GLY A 373 29.56 0.00 -26.95
N LYS A 374 28.22 0.08 -26.91
CA LYS A 374 27.47 1.29 -27.27
C LYS A 374 26.88 1.96 -26.02
N PHE A 375 26.78 3.28 -26.06
CA PHE A 375 26.08 4.08 -25.05
C PHE A 375 24.67 4.42 -25.55
N PRO A 376 23.60 3.76 -25.05
CA PRO A 376 22.25 4.01 -25.53
C PRO A 376 21.67 5.30 -24.96
N SER A 377 20.90 6.02 -25.77
CA SER A 377 20.00 7.06 -25.25
C SER A 377 18.89 6.41 -24.43
N ILE A 378 18.69 6.88 -23.19
CA ILE A 378 17.67 6.34 -22.26
C ILE A 378 16.26 6.46 -22.88
N LYS A 379 16.01 7.52 -23.66
CA LYS A 379 14.74 7.74 -24.38
C LYS A 379 14.36 6.57 -25.29
N ILE A 380 15.35 5.94 -25.94
CA ILE A 380 15.14 4.81 -26.85
C ILE A 380 14.91 3.50 -26.08
N ILE A 381 15.43 3.41 -24.86
CA ILE A 381 15.34 2.20 -24.04
C ILE A 381 13.96 2.06 -23.37
N ILE A 382 13.34 3.19 -23.02
CA ILE A 382 12.03 3.20 -22.36
C ILE A 382 10.96 2.72 -23.34
N ARG A 383 10.32 1.59 -23.01
CA ARG A 383 9.22 1.01 -23.78
C ARG A 383 7.88 1.41 -23.19
N ASP A 384 7.26 2.44 -23.77
CA ASP A 384 5.96 2.98 -23.38
C ASP A 384 4.83 1.92 -23.31
N LYS A 385 4.79 0.98 -24.25
CA LYS A 385 3.75 -0.07 -24.31
C LYS A 385 3.79 -1.07 -23.16
N LEU A 386 4.94 -1.23 -22.49
CA LEU A 386 5.10 -2.23 -21.43
C LEU A 386 4.22 -1.92 -20.22
N LEU A 387 4.22 -0.66 -19.78
CA LEU A 387 3.43 -0.21 -18.65
C LEU A 387 1.92 -0.25 -18.97
N THR A 388 1.54 0.30 -20.13
CA THR A 388 0.14 0.35 -20.59
C THR A 388 -0.47 -1.05 -20.68
N SER A 389 0.22 -1.99 -21.34
CA SER A 389 -0.30 -3.35 -21.54
C SER A 389 -0.53 -4.11 -20.23
N ARG A 390 0.37 -3.94 -19.25
CA ARG A 390 0.25 -4.56 -17.93
C ARG A 390 -0.92 -3.98 -17.13
N ILE A 391 -1.08 -2.66 -17.15
CA ILE A 391 -2.21 -2.00 -16.47
C ILE A 391 -3.53 -2.42 -17.12
N TYR A 392 -3.61 -2.40 -18.46
CA TYR A 392 -4.83 -2.79 -19.16
C TYR A 392 -5.17 -4.26 -18.95
N SER A 393 -4.17 -5.15 -18.91
CA SER A 393 -4.38 -6.57 -18.63
C SER A 393 -4.94 -6.79 -17.21
N ALA A 394 -4.39 -6.12 -16.20
CA ALA A 394 -4.89 -6.20 -14.82
C ALA A 394 -6.32 -5.66 -14.72
N MET A 395 -6.59 -4.51 -15.33
CA MET A 395 -7.93 -3.91 -15.38
C MET A 395 -8.93 -4.79 -16.14
N ALA A 396 -8.51 -5.43 -17.24
CA ALA A 396 -9.39 -6.26 -18.06
C ALA A 396 -9.69 -7.63 -17.44
N THR A 397 -8.74 -8.21 -16.70
CA THR A 397 -8.91 -9.54 -16.09
C THR A 397 -9.41 -9.48 -14.65
N GLY A 398 -9.23 -8.35 -13.97
CA GLY A 398 -9.51 -8.22 -12.54
C GLY A 398 -8.49 -8.94 -11.63
N ASN A 399 -7.39 -9.44 -12.21
CA ASN A 399 -6.26 -9.97 -11.43
C ASN A 399 -5.34 -8.81 -11.05
N TRP A 400 -5.04 -8.71 -9.76
CA TRP A 400 -4.28 -7.59 -9.21
C TRP A 400 -3.00 -8.07 -8.52
N VAL A 401 -2.21 -7.10 -8.09
CA VAL A 401 -0.98 -7.36 -7.34
C VAL A 401 -1.27 -8.10 -6.03
N GLY A 402 -0.32 -8.94 -5.61
CA GLY A 402 -0.48 -9.75 -4.39
C GLY A 402 -1.45 -10.94 -4.53
N GLY A 403 -1.80 -11.35 -5.75
CA GLY A 403 -2.65 -12.52 -5.99
C GLY A 403 -4.15 -12.29 -5.77
N ARG A 404 -4.56 -11.03 -5.56
CA ARG A 404 -5.97 -10.64 -5.42
C ARG A 404 -6.69 -10.80 -6.76
N LYS A 405 -7.94 -11.27 -6.73
CA LYS A 405 -8.76 -11.52 -7.92
C LYS A 405 -10.11 -10.83 -7.78
N GLY A 406 -10.71 -10.47 -8.91
CA GLY A 406 -12.05 -9.87 -8.96
C GLY A 406 -12.11 -8.42 -8.49
N ILE A 407 -10.98 -7.69 -8.52
CA ILE A 407 -10.96 -6.27 -8.14
C ILE A 407 -11.67 -5.44 -9.21
N SER A 408 -11.27 -5.60 -10.47
CA SER A 408 -11.95 -4.98 -11.60
C SER A 408 -13.07 -5.89 -12.10
N GLN A 409 -14.29 -5.36 -12.11
CA GLN A 409 -15.50 -6.07 -12.56
C GLN A 409 -16.18 -5.27 -13.66
N ARG A 410 -16.87 -5.97 -14.58
CA ARG A 410 -17.75 -5.30 -15.55
C ARG A 410 -18.89 -4.64 -14.78
N ILE A 411 -19.16 -3.37 -15.05
CA ILE A 411 -20.25 -2.65 -14.39
C ILE A 411 -21.61 -3.32 -14.68
N GLN A 412 -22.51 -3.30 -13.70
CA GLN A 412 -23.80 -3.97 -13.81
C GLN A 412 -24.88 -2.94 -14.19
N ARG A 413 -25.17 -2.82 -15.49
CA ARG A 413 -26.17 -1.88 -16.03
C ARG A 413 -27.58 -2.47 -16.20
N VAL A 414 -28.04 -3.30 -15.27
CA VAL A 414 -29.41 -3.84 -15.33
C VAL A 414 -30.44 -2.72 -15.13
N ASN A 415 -30.17 -1.83 -14.19
CA ASN A 415 -30.90 -0.60 -13.94
C ASN A 415 -29.97 0.41 -13.24
N TYR A 416 -30.46 1.63 -13.01
CA TYR A 416 -29.70 2.71 -12.37
C TYR A 416 -29.24 2.34 -10.95
N LEU A 417 -30.14 1.80 -10.13
CA LEU A 417 -29.83 1.42 -8.75
C LEU A 417 -28.72 0.35 -8.66
N ASN A 418 -28.72 -0.61 -9.57
CA ASN A 418 -27.69 -1.64 -9.64
C ASN A 418 -26.32 -1.04 -9.94
N THR A 419 -26.28 -0.02 -10.80
CA THR A 419 -25.04 0.70 -11.12
C THR A 419 -24.48 1.41 -9.88
N ILE A 420 -25.33 2.14 -9.16
CA ILE A 420 -24.96 2.84 -7.91
C ILE A 420 -24.51 1.83 -6.83
N SER A 421 -25.29 0.77 -6.60
CA SER A 421 -24.94 -0.31 -5.67
C SER A 421 -23.57 -0.91 -6.01
N HIS A 422 -23.30 -1.20 -7.28
CA HIS A 422 -22.01 -1.78 -7.68
C HIS A 422 -20.83 -0.82 -7.43
N LEU A 423 -21.02 0.48 -7.64
CA LEU A 423 -20.00 1.50 -7.36
C LEU A 423 -19.71 1.66 -5.86
N GLN A 424 -20.70 1.38 -4.99
CA GLN A 424 -20.56 1.45 -3.53
C GLN A 424 -20.09 0.14 -2.87
N ARG A 425 -19.77 -0.88 -3.68
CA ARG A 425 -19.46 -2.21 -3.19
C ARG A 425 -18.10 -2.27 -2.52
N VAL A 426 -18.06 -2.93 -1.36
CA VAL A 426 -16.87 -3.23 -0.57
C VAL A 426 -16.71 -4.75 -0.48
N GLY A 427 -15.56 -5.26 -0.91
CA GLY A 427 -15.22 -6.67 -0.88
C GLY A 427 -14.15 -7.00 0.17
N SER A 428 -14.33 -8.11 0.87
CA SER A 428 -13.30 -8.73 1.68
C SER A 428 -12.38 -9.61 0.82
N PRO A 429 -11.05 -9.59 1.03
CA PRO A 429 -10.10 -10.44 0.32
C PRO A 429 -10.08 -11.90 0.81
N LEU A 430 -10.90 -12.24 1.82
CA LEU A 430 -10.97 -13.58 2.39
C LEU A 430 -11.54 -14.59 1.39
N SER A 431 -11.14 -15.85 1.54
CA SER A 431 -11.67 -16.93 0.70
C SER A 431 -13.17 -17.12 0.96
N ASN A 432 -13.95 -17.19 -0.10
CA ASN A 432 -15.38 -17.50 -0.04
C ASN A 432 -15.66 -18.98 0.32
N THR A 433 -14.66 -19.86 0.17
CA THR A 433 -14.76 -21.28 0.53
C THR A 433 -14.51 -21.56 2.01
N GLN A 434 -13.86 -20.64 2.72
CA GLN A 434 -13.56 -20.79 4.14
C GLN A 434 -14.71 -20.24 5.00
N GLU A 435 -14.98 -20.96 6.09
CA GLU A 435 -15.97 -20.59 7.10
C GLU A 435 -15.40 -19.53 8.05
N ASN A 436 -15.40 -18.28 7.59
CA ASN A 436 -14.99 -17.13 8.39
C ASN A 436 -16.19 -16.54 9.15
N PHE A 437 -16.72 -17.26 10.14
CA PHE A 437 -17.95 -16.84 10.86
C PHE A 437 -17.86 -15.43 11.44
N GLU A 438 -16.81 -15.13 12.22
CA GLU A 438 -16.59 -13.82 12.85
C GLU A 438 -16.52 -12.69 11.80
N ALA A 439 -15.83 -12.92 10.68
CA ALA A 439 -15.68 -11.89 9.64
C ALA A 439 -16.96 -11.67 8.80
N ARG A 440 -17.87 -12.66 8.76
CA ARG A 440 -19.15 -12.59 8.03
C ARG A 440 -20.26 -11.97 8.88
N GLU A 441 -20.13 -12.01 10.19
CA GLU A 441 -21.12 -11.48 11.12
C GLU A 441 -21.28 -9.96 10.98
N LEU A 442 -22.49 -9.47 11.25
CA LEU A 442 -22.75 -8.04 11.32
C LEU A 442 -22.12 -7.46 12.59
N HIS A 443 -20.93 -6.89 12.45
CA HIS A 443 -20.27 -6.18 13.54
C HIS A 443 -20.94 -4.84 13.87
N ALA A 444 -21.05 -4.49 15.16
CA ALA A 444 -21.70 -3.25 15.61
C ALA A 444 -21.07 -1.97 15.04
N THR A 445 -19.76 -2.00 14.75
CA THR A 445 -19.05 -0.85 14.14
C THR A 445 -19.45 -0.58 12.70
N HIS A 446 -20.16 -1.49 12.05
CA HIS A 446 -20.70 -1.25 10.70
C HIS A 446 -21.76 -0.14 10.69
N LEU A 447 -22.40 0.15 11.83
CA LEU A 447 -23.43 1.18 11.94
C LEU A 447 -22.94 2.52 11.37
N GLY A 448 -23.69 3.04 10.38
CA GLY A 448 -23.39 4.29 9.68
C GLY A 448 -22.22 4.23 8.70
N ARG A 449 -21.56 3.08 8.53
CA ARG A 449 -20.42 2.87 7.62
C ARG A 449 -20.75 1.93 6.48
N LEU A 450 -21.41 0.81 6.80
CA LEU A 450 -21.85 -0.19 5.85
C LEU A 450 -23.35 -0.46 6.01
N CYS A 451 -24.00 -0.82 4.91
CA CYS A 451 -25.39 -1.24 4.91
C CYS A 451 -25.52 -2.62 5.60
N PRO A 452 -26.38 -2.77 6.62
CA PRO A 452 -26.56 -4.05 7.31
C PRO A 452 -27.34 -5.08 6.47
N SER A 453 -28.12 -4.63 5.49
CA SER A 453 -28.99 -5.49 4.69
C SER A 453 -28.41 -5.84 3.31
N GLU A 454 -27.56 -4.98 2.75
CA GLU A 454 -27.10 -5.13 1.37
C GLU A 454 -25.85 -6.03 1.29
N THR A 455 -26.08 -7.33 1.42
CA THR A 455 -25.12 -8.42 1.17
C THR A 455 -25.75 -9.41 0.20
N PRO A 456 -25.00 -9.96 -0.77
CA PRO A 456 -25.53 -11.03 -1.61
C PRO A 456 -25.73 -12.31 -0.80
N GLU A 457 -26.71 -13.12 -1.21
CA GLU A 457 -26.91 -14.48 -0.69
C GLU A 457 -25.84 -15.45 -1.19
N GLY A 458 -25.74 -16.62 -0.54
CA GLY A 458 -24.80 -17.68 -0.90
C GLY A 458 -23.40 -17.50 -0.33
N THR A 459 -22.38 -17.99 -1.04
CA THR A 459 -21.01 -18.09 -0.50
C THR A 459 -20.34 -16.75 -0.20
N ASN A 460 -20.84 -15.64 -0.78
CA ASN A 460 -20.32 -14.30 -0.55
C ASN A 460 -21.01 -13.55 0.60
N ILE A 461 -21.97 -14.17 1.29
CA ILE A 461 -22.70 -13.54 2.39
C ILE A 461 -21.73 -13.03 3.47
N GLY A 462 -21.85 -11.76 3.83
CA GLY A 462 -21.00 -11.08 4.81
C GLY A 462 -19.59 -10.72 4.31
N LEU A 463 -19.15 -11.23 3.15
CA LEU A 463 -17.85 -10.90 2.55
C LEU A 463 -17.93 -9.79 1.51
N LYS A 464 -19.10 -9.63 0.87
CA LYS A 464 -19.40 -8.48 0.00
C LYS A 464 -20.46 -7.64 0.69
N LYS A 465 -20.14 -6.38 0.91
CA LYS A 465 -20.95 -5.40 1.63
C LYS A 465 -21.06 -4.14 0.76
N ASN A 466 -21.89 -3.19 1.15
CA ASN A 466 -21.98 -1.89 0.49
C ASN A 466 -21.88 -0.77 1.53
N PHE A 467 -21.40 0.39 1.11
CA PHE A 467 -21.37 1.57 1.97
C PHE A 467 -22.76 1.98 2.44
N ALA A 468 -22.84 2.56 3.63
CA ALA A 468 -24.02 3.28 4.06
C ALA A 468 -24.12 4.62 3.30
N LEU A 469 -25.32 5.17 3.19
CA LEU A 469 -25.60 6.35 2.34
C LEU A 469 -24.72 7.58 2.64
N MET A 470 -24.40 7.83 3.91
CA MET A 470 -23.59 8.98 4.37
C MET A 470 -22.16 8.57 4.74
N ALA A 471 -21.71 7.38 4.33
CA ALA A 471 -20.35 6.94 4.63
C ALA A 471 -19.34 7.72 3.79
N GLN A 472 -18.28 8.21 4.44
CA GLN A 472 -17.16 8.88 3.77
C GLN A 472 -15.86 8.18 4.17
N VAL A 473 -14.95 8.05 3.21
CA VAL A 473 -13.61 7.50 3.43
C VAL A 473 -12.62 8.65 3.55
N SER A 474 -11.84 8.67 4.64
CA SER A 474 -10.85 9.71 4.88
C SER A 474 -9.66 9.59 3.93
N ARG A 475 -8.97 10.71 3.68
CA ARG A 475 -7.75 10.77 2.87
C ARG A 475 -6.51 10.88 3.75
N ASP A 476 -5.36 10.54 3.16
CA ASP A 476 -4.07 10.73 3.82
C ASP A 476 -3.74 12.22 4.00
N LEU A 477 -3.20 12.54 5.17
CA LEU A 477 -2.69 13.85 5.52
C LEU A 477 -1.19 13.75 5.80
N LYS A 478 -0.47 14.86 5.62
CA LYS A 478 0.96 14.90 5.90
C LYS A 478 1.20 14.82 7.41
N GLU A 479 1.76 13.70 7.86
CA GLU A 479 2.08 13.48 9.28
C GLU A 479 2.95 14.59 9.88
N ALA A 480 3.86 15.18 9.10
CA ALA A 480 4.73 16.28 9.54
C ALA A 480 3.94 17.52 10.02
N GLU A 481 2.81 17.82 9.38
CA GLU A 481 1.96 18.96 9.75
C GLU A 481 1.25 18.68 11.09
N ILE A 482 0.74 17.45 11.26
CA ILE A 482 0.10 16.99 12.50
C ILE A 482 1.13 16.96 13.65
N LEU A 483 2.33 16.43 13.42
CA LEU A 483 3.39 16.39 14.42
C LEU A 483 3.81 17.77 14.88
N LYS A 484 3.86 18.76 13.97
CA LYS A 484 4.14 20.16 14.33
C LYS A 484 3.05 20.72 15.25
N LEU A 485 1.78 20.47 14.95
CA LEU A 485 0.67 20.87 15.81
C LEU A 485 0.72 20.21 17.19
N LEU A 486 1.02 18.90 17.24
CA LEU A 486 1.15 18.17 18.50
C LEU A 486 2.33 18.67 19.34
N LYS A 487 3.48 18.96 18.72
CA LYS A 487 4.64 19.56 19.40
C LYS A 487 4.29 20.92 19.99
N ASN A 488 3.58 21.76 19.23
CA ASN A 488 3.10 23.05 19.71
C ASN A 488 2.10 22.91 20.87
N ALA A 489 1.32 21.83 20.90
CA ALA A 489 0.41 21.49 22.00
C ALA A 489 1.12 20.87 23.22
N GLY A 490 2.46 20.71 23.18
CA GLY A 490 3.26 20.22 24.31
C GLY A 490 3.71 18.76 24.21
N LEU A 491 3.52 18.08 23.07
CA LEU A 491 4.08 16.75 22.85
C LEU A 491 5.61 16.82 22.85
N LYS A 492 6.25 16.13 23.80
CA LYS A 492 7.70 15.92 23.81
C LYS A 492 8.02 14.70 22.95
N THR A 493 8.76 14.91 21.88
CA THR A 493 9.34 13.81 21.10
C THR A 493 10.60 13.30 21.79
N LEU A 494 10.76 11.98 21.85
CA LEU A 494 11.95 11.31 22.33
C LEU A 494 13.13 11.49 21.36
#